data_AF-A0A0S8EG73-F1
#
_entry.id   AF-A0A0S8EG73-F1
#
_cell.length_a   1.000
_cell.length_b   1.000
_cell.length_c   1.000
_cell.angle_alpha   90.00
_cell.angle_beta   90.00
_cell.angle_gamma   90.00
#
_symmetry.space_group_name_H-M   'P 1'
#
loop_
_entity.id
_entity.type
_entity.pdbx_description
1 polymer ?
#
loop_
_entity_poly.entity_id
_entity_poly.type
_entity_poly.pdbx_seq_one_letter_code
_entity_poly.pdbx_strand_id
1 'polypeptide(L)'
;MNSMCYRWFLIGFVLLLSACASSVPEDIRKETERIVHIGEARQSPATFRGSEVRWGGTIASVRNERDATLIEIVSRRLDSDGQPYEEDRSEGRFLARAAGFLDPALYSAGREVTV
;
A
#
# COMPACT_ATOMS: atom_id res chain seq x y z
N MET A 1 32.09 41.94 -1.11
CA MET A 1 31.74 41.28 0.16
C MET A 1 30.30 40.74 0.20
N ASN A 2 29.46 40.90 -0.84
CA ASN A 2 28.05 40.47 -0.81
C ASN A 2 27.80 39.11 -1.48
N SER A 3 28.67 38.71 -2.43
CA SER A 3 28.50 37.45 -3.17
C SER A 3 28.81 36.19 -2.36
N MET A 4 29.64 36.29 -1.30
CA MET A 4 29.95 35.15 -0.43
C MET A 4 28.82 34.82 0.55
N CYS A 5 28.16 35.84 1.12
CA CYS A 5 26.97 35.65 1.96
C CYS A 5 25.80 35.08 1.16
N TYR A 6 25.58 35.54 -0.09
CA TYR A 6 24.51 35.02 -0.93
C TYR A 6 24.73 33.54 -1.31
N ARG A 7 25.99 33.12 -1.49
CA ARG A 7 26.35 31.72 -1.79
C ARG A 7 26.12 30.79 -0.60
N TRP A 8 26.46 31.24 0.61
CA TRP A 8 26.16 30.49 1.83
C TRP A 8 24.67 30.44 2.15
N PHE A 9 23.93 31.53 1.88
CA PHE A 9 22.48 31.55 2.05
C PHE A 9 21.77 30.62 1.06
N LEU A 10 22.21 30.58 -0.20
CA LEU A 10 21.70 29.64 -1.21
C LEU A 10 22.00 28.17 -0.87
N ILE A 11 23.20 27.86 -0.36
CA ILE A 11 23.54 26.49 0.06
C ILE A 11 22.68 26.05 1.25
N GLY A 12 22.46 26.93 2.23
CA GLY A 12 21.56 26.66 3.35
C GLY A 12 20.11 26.43 2.90
N PHE A 13 19.64 27.22 1.93
CA PHE A 13 18.27 27.08 1.40
C PHE A 13 18.07 25.77 0.61
N VAL A 14 19.06 25.32 -0.17
CA VAL A 14 19.00 24.02 -0.87
C VAL A 14 19.04 22.84 0.12
N LEU A 15 19.82 22.92 1.20
CA LEU A 15 19.85 21.89 2.24
C LEU A 15 18.54 21.79 3.04
N LEU A 16 17.81 22.90 3.19
CA LEU A 16 16.50 22.91 3.84
C LEU A 16 15.39 22.28 2.97
N LEU A 17 15.55 22.26 1.64
CA LEU A 17 14.58 21.69 0.71
C LEU A 17 14.65 20.16 0.58
N SER A 18 15.74 19.50 1.01
CA SER A 18 15.85 18.04 0.97
C SER A 18 15.13 17.31 2.12
N ALA A 19 14.54 18.03 3.07
CA ALA A 19 13.88 17.45 4.24
C ALA A 19 12.44 16.95 3.98
N CYS A 20 11.81 17.35 2.86
CA CYS A 20 10.42 17.00 2.55
C CYS A 20 10.24 15.70 1.75
N ALA A 21 11.33 15.03 1.37
CA ALA A 21 11.26 13.71 0.75
C ALA A 21 11.06 12.66 1.84
N SER A 22 9.86 12.63 2.42
CA SER A 22 9.42 11.58 3.34
C SER A 22 9.52 10.24 2.63
N SER A 23 10.56 9.49 2.94
CA SER A 23 10.88 8.21 2.32
C SER A 23 9.76 7.20 2.64
N VAL A 24 9.06 6.73 1.60
CA VAL A 24 8.08 5.62 1.69
C VAL A 24 8.69 4.47 2.49
N PRO A 25 8.03 3.91 3.52
CA PRO A 25 8.60 2.83 4.35
C PRO A 25 9.18 1.67 3.53
N GLU A 26 10.36 1.15 3.91
CA GLU A 26 11.06 0.10 3.15
C GLU A 26 10.23 -1.18 2.98
N ASP A 27 9.35 -1.50 3.95
CA ASP A 27 8.49 -2.67 3.89
C ASP A 27 7.51 -2.65 2.70
N ILE A 28 7.13 -1.47 2.21
CA ILE A 28 6.26 -1.30 1.03
C ILE A 28 7.10 -1.15 -0.25
N ARG A 29 8.37 -0.77 -0.12
CA ARG A 29 9.28 -0.41 -1.23
C ARG A 29 9.93 -1.61 -1.91
N LYS A 30 9.71 -2.83 -1.42
CA LYS A 30 10.05 -4.04 -2.19
C LYS A 30 9.18 -4.04 -3.45
N GLU A 31 9.75 -3.60 -4.56
CA GLU A 31 9.22 -3.89 -5.89
C GLU A 31 9.02 -5.40 -5.97
N THR A 32 7.77 -5.85 -5.89
CA THR A 32 7.46 -7.20 -6.34
C THR A 32 7.82 -7.23 -7.81
N GLU A 33 8.96 -7.84 -8.14
CA GLU A 33 9.57 -7.88 -9.49
C GLU A 33 8.58 -8.39 -10.56
N ARG A 34 7.47 -8.99 -10.13
CA ARG A 34 6.28 -9.27 -10.93
C ARG A 34 4.99 -8.94 -10.17
N ILE A 35 4.19 -8.03 -10.71
CA ILE A 35 2.82 -7.77 -10.24
C ILE A 35 1.95 -8.97 -10.63
N VAL A 36 1.56 -9.79 -9.66
CA VAL A 36 0.58 -10.86 -9.87
C VAL A 36 -0.80 -10.27 -9.66
N HIS A 37 -1.65 -10.32 -10.69
CA HIS A 37 -3.03 -9.85 -10.56
C HIS A 37 -3.94 -10.90 -9.90
N ILE A 38 -4.99 -10.45 -9.23
CA ILE A 38 -5.96 -11.36 -8.57
C ILE A 38 -6.62 -12.28 -9.60
N GLY A 39 -6.89 -11.77 -10.80
CA GLY A 39 -7.41 -12.58 -11.91
C GLY A 39 -6.50 -13.75 -12.27
N GLU A 40 -5.18 -13.53 -12.34
CA GLU A 40 -4.18 -14.56 -12.67
C GLU A 40 -4.04 -15.58 -11.54
N ALA A 41 -3.95 -15.11 -10.30
CA ALA A 41 -3.87 -15.96 -9.12
C ALA A 41 -5.10 -16.88 -9.00
N ARG A 42 -6.29 -16.37 -9.35
CA ARG A 42 -7.53 -17.15 -9.36
C ARG A 42 -7.57 -18.21 -10.47
N GLN A 43 -6.98 -17.93 -11.63
CA GLN A 43 -6.92 -18.89 -12.74
C GLN A 43 -5.94 -20.03 -12.47
N SER A 44 -4.81 -19.76 -11.81
CA SER A 44 -3.77 -20.76 -11.52
C SER A 44 -3.29 -20.73 -10.05
N PRO A 45 -4.14 -21.07 -9.05
CA PRO A 45 -3.79 -20.89 -7.64
C PRO A 45 -2.57 -21.69 -7.17
N ALA A 46 -2.34 -22.87 -7.75
CA ALA A 46 -1.19 -23.71 -7.42
C ALA A 46 0.14 -23.05 -7.80
N THR A 47 0.17 -22.31 -8.91
CA THR A 47 1.37 -21.63 -9.42
C THR A 47 1.80 -20.46 -8.56
N PHE A 48 0.84 -19.73 -8.00
CA PHE A 48 1.08 -18.52 -7.22
C PHE A 48 1.04 -18.74 -5.71
N ARG A 49 0.96 -20.00 -5.27
CA ARG A 49 0.94 -20.34 -3.85
C ARG A 49 2.29 -19.99 -3.22
N GLY A 50 2.26 -19.13 -2.19
CA GLY A 50 3.46 -18.68 -1.48
C GLY A 50 4.22 -17.55 -2.17
N SER A 51 3.71 -17.02 -3.29
CA SER A 51 4.25 -15.81 -3.91
C SER A 51 3.97 -14.59 -3.04
N GLU A 52 4.95 -13.70 -2.89
CA GLU A 52 4.72 -12.35 -2.39
C GLU A 52 3.92 -11.56 -3.43
N VAL A 53 2.87 -10.88 -3.00
CA VAL A 53 1.99 -10.06 -3.84
C VAL A 53 1.68 -8.77 -3.08
N ARG A 54 1.35 -7.71 -3.82
CA ARG A 54 0.84 -6.45 -3.27
C ARG A 54 -0.54 -6.19 -3.86
N TRP A 55 -1.58 -6.30 -3.05
CA TRP A 55 -2.97 -6.11 -3.47
C TRP A 55 -3.66 -5.07 -2.61
N GLY A 56 -4.73 -4.48 -3.12
CA GLY A 56 -5.51 -3.54 -2.31
C GLY A 56 -6.84 -3.21 -2.92
N GLY A 57 -7.50 -2.23 -2.33
CA GLY A 57 -8.82 -1.78 -2.71
C GLY A 57 -9.61 -1.28 -1.51
N THR A 58 -10.92 -1.51 -1.52
CA THR A 58 -11.83 -0.99 -0.50
C THR A 58 -12.30 -2.11 0.42
N ILE A 59 -12.23 -1.88 1.72
CA ILE A 59 -12.72 -2.82 2.73
C ILE A 59 -14.23 -3.02 2.56
N ALA A 60 -14.65 -4.26 2.35
CA ALA A 60 -16.05 -4.65 2.35
C ALA A 60 -16.52 -5.08 3.74
N SER A 61 -15.70 -5.86 4.45
CA SER A 61 -16.01 -6.34 5.80
C SER A 61 -14.74 -6.68 6.58
N VAL A 62 -14.82 -6.61 7.91
CA VAL A 62 -13.76 -7.02 8.83
C VAL A 62 -14.33 -7.96 9.88
N ARG A 63 -13.62 -9.06 10.12
CA ARG A 63 -13.98 -10.08 11.12
C ARG A 63 -12.75 -10.44 11.95
N ASN A 64 -12.81 -10.11 13.23
CA ASN A 64 -11.81 -10.53 14.20
C ASN A 64 -12.09 -11.98 14.62
N GLU A 65 -11.06 -12.82 14.50
CA GLU A 65 -11.02 -14.18 15.00
C GLU A 65 -10.14 -14.23 16.27
N ARG A 66 -9.93 -15.42 16.83
CA ARG A 66 -9.14 -15.58 18.06
C ARG A 66 -7.71 -15.05 17.94
N ASP A 67 -7.03 -15.36 16.83
CA ASP A 67 -5.61 -15.10 16.63
C ASP A 67 -5.31 -14.30 15.34
N ALA A 68 -6.35 -13.79 14.68
CA ALA A 68 -6.23 -13.11 13.40
C ALA A 68 -7.40 -12.17 13.12
N THR A 69 -7.22 -11.29 12.15
CA THR A 69 -8.29 -10.49 11.57
C THR A 69 -8.41 -10.80 10.09
N LEU A 70 -9.60 -11.19 9.66
CA LEU A 70 -9.94 -11.38 8.26
C LEU A 70 -10.56 -10.10 7.72
N ILE A 71 -9.99 -9.59 6.64
CA ILE A 71 -10.47 -8.42 5.92
C ILE A 71 -10.92 -8.88 4.54
N GLU A 72 -12.19 -8.68 4.22
CA GLU A 72 -12.69 -8.85 2.87
C GLU A 72 -12.51 -7.54 2.10
N ILE A 73 -11.85 -7.59 0.96
CA ILE A 73 -11.46 -6.42 0.18
C ILE A 73 -12.04 -6.53 -1.23
N VAL A 74 -12.73 -5.49 -1.69
CA VAL A 74 -13.07 -5.30 -3.10
C VAL A 74 -11.80 -4.84 -3.81
N SER A 75 -11.29 -5.68 -4.71
CA SER A 75 -10.03 -5.40 -5.39
C SER A 75 -10.10 -4.15 -6.24
N ARG A 76 -9.04 -3.35 -6.20
CA ARG A 76 -8.80 -2.22 -7.09
C ARG A 76 -7.36 -2.23 -7.58
N ARG A 77 -7.12 -1.57 -8.71
CA ARG A 77 -5.75 -1.34 -9.18
C ARG A 77 -5.02 -0.44 -8.19
N LEU A 78 -3.72 -0.69 -8.06
CA LEU A 78 -2.82 0.15 -7.26
C LEU A 78 -2.00 1.05 -8.19
N ASP A 79 -1.70 2.26 -7.74
CA ASP A 79 -0.71 3.12 -8.36
C ASP A 79 0.73 2.70 -7.98
N SER A 80 1.72 3.49 -8.42
CA SER A 80 3.14 3.22 -8.11
C SER A 80 3.43 3.22 -6.61
N ASP A 81 2.74 4.06 -5.85
CA ASP A 81 2.91 4.22 -4.40
C ASP A 81 2.15 3.15 -3.61
N GLY A 82 1.34 2.34 -4.28
CA GLY A 82 0.52 1.30 -3.67
C GLY A 82 -0.82 1.81 -3.17
N GLN A 83 -1.25 3.01 -3.58
CA GLN A 83 -2.58 3.53 -3.26
C GLN A 83 -3.62 2.92 -4.22
N PRO A 84 -4.77 2.46 -3.71
CA PRO A 84 -5.88 2.06 -4.57
C PRO A 84 -6.42 3.22 -5.41
N TYR A 85 -6.68 2.99 -6.70
CA TYR A 85 -7.39 3.97 -7.52
C TYR A 85 -8.85 4.11 -7.07
N GLU A 86 -9.37 5.34 -7.08
CA GLU A 86 -10.81 5.59 -6.91
C GLU A 86 -11.57 5.25 -8.21
N GLU A 87 -11.74 3.96 -8.48
CA GLU A 87 -12.48 3.46 -9.64
C GLU A 87 -13.54 2.41 -9.24
N ASP A 88 -14.60 2.33 -10.06
CA ASP A 88 -15.68 1.34 -9.88
C ASP A 88 -15.33 -0.04 -10.48
N ARG A 89 -14.19 -0.16 -11.16
CA ARG A 89 -13.74 -1.41 -11.76
C ARG A 89 -13.12 -2.31 -10.68
N SER A 90 -13.50 -3.59 -10.68
CA SER A 90 -12.93 -4.59 -9.78
C SER A 90 -12.73 -5.94 -10.48
N GLU A 91 -11.66 -6.64 -10.11
CA GLU A 91 -11.39 -8.02 -10.57
C GLU A 91 -12.07 -9.08 -9.67
N GLY A 92 -12.79 -8.63 -8.65
CA GLY A 92 -13.49 -9.43 -7.66
C GLY A 92 -13.09 -9.07 -6.24
N ARG A 93 -13.29 -10.02 -5.32
CA ARG A 93 -12.99 -9.87 -3.89
C ARG A 93 -11.96 -10.88 -3.45
N PHE A 94 -11.17 -10.51 -2.46
CA PHE A 94 -10.21 -11.40 -1.81
C PHE A 94 -10.21 -11.21 -0.30
N LEU A 95 -9.66 -12.19 0.41
CA LEU A 95 -9.48 -12.14 1.86
C LEU A 95 -8.02 -11.89 2.18
N ALA A 96 -7.76 -10.86 2.99
CA ALA A 96 -6.49 -10.64 3.64
C ALA A 96 -6.57 -11.10 5.09
N ARG A 97 -5.57 -11.85 5.55
CA ARG A 97 -5.48 -12.33 6.94
C ARG A 97 -4.34 -11.63 7.64
N ALA A 98 -4.66 -10.69 8.53
CA ALA A 98 -3.70 -10.06 9.43
C ALA A 98 -3.53 -10.90 10.70
N ALA A 99 -2.32 -10.95 11.25
CA ALA A 99 -2.07 -11.59 12.54
C ALA A 99 -2.61 -10.70 13.68
N GLY A 100 -3.31 -11.32 14.64
CA GLY A 100 -3.86 -10.61 15.80
C GLY A 100 -5.10 -9.75 15.50
N PHE A 101 -5.36 -8.81 16.40
CA PHE A 101 -6.54 -7.95 16.40
C PHE A 101 -6.26 -6.64 15.65
N LEU A 102 -7.11 -6.28 14.69
CA LEU A 102 -7.20 -4.94 14.13
C LEU A 102 -8.47 -4.25 14.62
N ASP A 103 -8.37 -2.97 14.98
CA ASP A 103 -9.49 -2.18 15.47
C ASP A 103 -10.50 -1.87 14.34
N PRO A 104 -11.76 -2.32 14.43
CA PRO A 104 -12.78 -2.03 13.42
C PRO A 104 -13.10 -0.54 13.24
N ALA A 105 -12.81 0.32 14.22
CA ALA A 105 -12.94 1.76 14.08
C ALA A 105 -11.89 2.35 13.12
N LEU A 106 -10.72 1.71 13.02
CA LEU A 106 -9.66 2.08 12.09
C LEU A 106 -9.82 1.36 10.75
N TYR A 107 -10.13 0.07 10.78
CA TYR A 107 -10.33 -0.79 9.62
C TYR A 107 -11.82 -1.04 9.41
N SER A 108 -12.53 -0.02 8.93
CA SER A 108 -13.97 -0.08 8.70
C SER A 108 -14.30 -0.26 7.22
N ALA A 109 -15.50 -0.77 6.93
CA ALA A 109 -16.02 -0.84 5.57
C ALA A 109 -15.98 0.53 4.88
N GLY A 110 -15.66 0.55 3.58
CA GLY A 110 -15.54 1.75 2.78
C GLY A 110 -14.16 2.41 2.81
N ARG A 111 -13.24 2.02 3.70
CA ARG A 111 -11.87 2.54 3.70
C ARG A 111 -10.97 1.83 2.70
N GLU A 112 -10.00 2.56 2.19
CA GLU A 112 -8.96 2.01 1.33
C GLU A 112 -7.89 1.29 2.14
N VAL A 113 -7.37 0.21 1.56
CA VAL A 113 -6.32 -0.61 2.19
C VAL A 113 -5.46 -1.28 1.12
N THR A 114 -4.18 -1.45 1.45
CA THR A 114 -3.20 -2.22 0.69
C THR A 114 -2.54 -3.22 1.63
N VAL A 115 -2.31 -4.43 1.14
CA VAL A 115 -1.78 -5.59 1.89
C VAL A 115 -0.71 -6.33 1.11
#